data_AF-A0A660PDZ9-F1
#
_entry.id   AF-A0A660PDZ9-F1
#
_cell.length_a   1.000
_cell.length_b   1.000
_cell.length_c   1.000
_cell.angle_alpha   90.00
_cell.angle_beta   90.00
_cell.angle_gamma   90.00
#
_symmetry.space_group_name_H-M   'P 1'
#
loop_
_entity.id
_entity.type
_entity.pdbx_description
1 polymer ?
#
loop_
_entity_poly.entity_id
_entity_poly.type
_entity_poly.pdbx_seq_one_letter_code
_entity_poly.pdbx_strand_id
1 'polypeptide(L)'
;DEDKIGIFIGALKSITAREILNLWRSKDLKLFNKLKIDKDGKSRFAFWQRRYYDHNCRTSETIIEKINYCHNNPVKQGLVEDPPQWHWSSYRWYNGMDNVAIEMDRLEL
;
A
#
# COMPACT_ATOMS: atom_id res chain seq x y z
N ASP A 1 14.48 0.56 -15.52
CA ASP A 1 14.07 1.93 -15.84
C ASP A 1 13.01 2.42 -14.88
N GLU A 2 13.39 3.40 -14.09
CA GLU A 2 12.57 4.12 -13.11
C GLU A 2 11.27 4.65 -13.74
N ASP A 3 11.32 5.02 -15.02
CA ASP A 3 10.18 5.46 -15.82
C ASP A 3 9.03 4.44 -15.89
N LYS A 4 9.34 3.13 -15.96
CA LYS A 4 8.32 2.08 -16.02
C LYS A 4 7.55 1.94 -14.70
N ILE A 5 8.26 2.06 -13.58
CA ILE A 5 7.65 1.99 -12.24
C ILE A 5 6.76 3.20 -12.02
N GLY A 6 7.22 4.40 -12.39
CA GLY A 6 6.43 5.63 -12.28
C GLY A 6 5.11 5.55 -13.07
N ILE A 7 5.15 5.05 -14.31
CA ILE A 7 3.96 4.83 -15.15
C ILE A 7 3.01 3.83 -14.48
N PHE A 8 3.54 2.69 -14.01
CA PHE A 8 2.74 1.66 -13.35
C PHE A 8 2.07 2.18 -12.08
N ILE A 9 2.82 2.83 -11.19
CA ILE A 9 2.28 3.41 -9.95
C ILE A 9 1.24 4.50 -10.26
N GLY A 10 1.47 5.31 -11.29
CA GLY A 10 0.50 6.30 -11.77
C GLY A 10 -0.83 5.65 -12.18
N ALA A 11 -0.77 4.58 -12.98
CA ALA A 11 -1.95 3.83 -13.42
C ALA A 11 -2.67 3.17 -12.24
N LEU A 12 -1.92 2.48 -11.36
CA LEU A 12 -2.46 1.81 -10.18
C LEU A 12 -3.19 2.81 -9.26
N LYS A 13 -2.56 3.94 -8.94
CA LYS A 13 -3.16 4.97 -8.09
C LYS A 13 -4.37 5.61 -8.74
N SER A 14 -4.36 5.81 -10.06
CA SER A 14 -5.50 6.37 -10.79
C SER A 14 -6.72 5.44 -10.74
N ILE A 15 -6.54 4.17 -11.10
CA ILE A 15 -7.62 3.18 -11.13
C ILE A 15 -8.18 2.97 -9.73
N THR A 16 -7.32 2.71 -8.75
CA THR A 16 -7.75 2.45 -7.37
C THR A 16 -8.40 3.68 -6.73
N ALA A 17 -7.88 4.90 -6.95
CA ALA A 17 -8.52 6.10 -6.43
C ALA A 17 -9.94 6.28 -6.97
N ARG A 18 -10.16 6.02 -8.27
CA ARG A 18 -11.49 6.11 -8.87
C ARG A 18 -12.47 5.17 -8.20
N GLU A 19 -12.12 3.89 -8.09
CA GLU A 19 -13.00 2.88 -7.50
C GLU A 19 -13.26 3.14 -6.01
N ILE A 20 -12.24 3.52 -5.25
CA ILE A 20 -12.37 3.84 -3.83
C ILE A 20 -13.25 5.08 -3.62
N LEU A 21 -13.04 6.15 -4.38
CA LEU A 21 -13.85 7.37 -4.26
C LEU A 21 -15.31 7.13 -4.63
N ASN A 22 -15.57 6.30 -5.65
CA ASN A 22 -16.93 5.91 -6.02
C ASN A 22 -17.62 5.13 -4.89
N LEU A 23 -16.92 4.13 -4.33
CA LEU A 23 -17.41 3.32 -3.22
C LEU A 23 -17.65 4.15 -1.96
N TRP A 24 -16.73 5.05 -1.62
CA TRP A 24 -16.83 5.86 -0.41
C TRP A 24 -17.94 6.90 -0.50
N ARG A 25 -18.14 7.46 -1.70
CA ARG A 25 -19.27 8.33 -1.98
C ARG A 25 -20.60 7.58 -1.89
N SER A 26 -20.69 6.38 -2.46
CA SER A 26 -21.94 5.60 -2.44
C SER A 26 -22.31 5.10 -1.03
N LYS A 27 -21.32 4.88 -0.17
CA LYS A 27 -21.52 4.47 1.22
C LYS A 27 -21.64 5.62 2.23
N ASP A 28 -21.66 6.87 1.77
CA ASP A 28 -21.70 8.08 2.62
C ASP A 28 -20.70 8.03 3.80
N LEU A 29 -19.46 7.64 3.51
CA LEU A 29 -18.44 7.53 4.55
C LEU A 29 -18.05 8.93 5.02
N LYS A 30 -18.09 9.15 6.34
CA LYS A 30 -17.79 10.45 7.00
C LYS A 30 -16.44 11.06 6.58
N LEU A 31 -15.47 10.23 6.20
CA LEU A 31 -14.14 10.67 5.78
C LEU A 31 -14.08 11.14 4.33
N PHE A 32 -15.09 10.85 3.49
CA PHE A 32 -15.08 11.19 2.07
C PHE A 32 -14.85 12.69 1.83
N ASN A 33 -15.52 13.55 2.60
CA ASN A 33 -15.38 15.00 2.46
C ASN A 33 -13.98 15.51 2.85
N LYS A 34 -13.21 14.76 3.67
CA LYS A 34 -11.82 15.11 4.01
C LYS A 34 -10.84 14.87 2.86
N LEU A 35 -11.25 14.14 1.82
CA LEU A 35 -10.46 13.88 0.62
C LEU A 35 -10.57 15.01 -0.42
N LYS A 36 -11.41 16.02 -0.15
CA LYS A 36 -11.52 17.21 -1.01
C LYS A 36 -10.22 18.01 -0.93
N ILE A 37 -9.66 18.30 -2.09
CA ILE A 37 -8.51 19.16 -2.26
C ILE A 37 -8.89 20.31 -3.20
N ASP A 38 -8.56 21.54 -2.78
CA ASP A 38 -8.75 22.73 -3.58
C ASP A 38 -7.39 23.15 -4.15
N LYS A 39 -7.30 23.23 -5.48
CA LYS A 39 -6.08 23.67 -6.16
C LYS A 39 -6.43 24.47 -7.41
N ASP A 40 -5.81 25.64 -7.58
CA ASP A 40 -5.97 26.52 -8.74
C ASP A 40 -7.45 26.88 -9.02
N GLY A 41 -8.22 27.12 -7.95
CA GLY A 41 -9.66 27.42 -8.04
C GLY A 41 -10.55 26.22 -8.40
N LYS A 42 -9.99 25.02 -8.51
CA LYS A 42 -10.72 23.78 -8.81
C LYS A 42 -10.69 22.83 -7.62
N SER A 43 -11.89 22.45 -7.17
CA SER A 43 -12.08 21.39 -6.18
C SER A 43 -12.05 20.02 -6.86
N ARG A 44 -11.31 19.08 -6.30
CA ARG A 44 -11.38 17.66 -6.67
C ARG A 44 -11.21 16.77 -5.44
N PHE A 45 -11.57 15.50 -5.57
CA PHE A 45 -11.30 14.50 -4.53
C PHE A 45 -10.02 13.74 -4.88
N ALA A 46 -9.13 13.56 -3.91
CA ALA A 46 -7.91 12.77 -4.06
C ALA A 46 -7.78 11.79 -2.89
N PHE A 47 -7.75 10.50 -3.22
CA PHE A 47 -7.54 9.45 -2.22
C PHE A 47 -6.06 9.27 -1.88
N TRP A 48 -5.20 9.22 -2.90
CA TRP A 48 -3.76 9.03 -2.72
C TRP A 48 -2.99 10.35 -2.60
N GLN A 49 -1.93 10.33 -1.79
CA GLN A 49 -0.91 11.40 -1.80
C GLN A 49 -0.22 11.50 -3.18
N ARG A 50 0.29 12.68 -3.54
CA ARG A 50 0.83 12.92 -4.90
C ARG A 50 2.06 12.08 -5.23
N ARG A 51 3.04 12.01 -4.33
CA ARG A 51 4.29 11.26 -4.54
C ARG A 51 4.18 9.83 -4.01
N TYR A 52 5.15 9.00 -4.35
CA TYR A 52 5.41 7.73 -3.70
C TYR A 52 6.87 7.72 -3.25
N TYR A 53 7.22 6.77 -2.40
CA TYR A 53 8.59 6.52 -1.97
C TYR A 53 9.04 5.19 -2.57
N ASP A 54 10.21 5.19 -3.18
CA ASP A 54 10.87 4.01 -3.72
C ASP A 54 12.30 3.89 -3.17
N HIS A 55 12.75 2.65 -3.05
CA HIS A 55 14.08 2.34 -2.58
C HIS A 55 14.61 1.12 -3.34
N ASN A 56 15.71 1.31 -4.05
CA ASN A 56 16.37 0.23 -4.78
C ASN A 56 17.09 -0.71 -3.80
N CYS A 57 16.52 -1.90 -3.61
CA CYS A 57 17.15 -2.97 -2.83
C CYS A 57 18.16 -3.70 -3.72
N ARG A 58 19.45 -3.54 -3.42
CA ARG A 58 20.55 -4.06 -4.26
C ARG A 58 21.22 -5.30 -3.68
N THR A 59 20.93 -5.63 -2.42
CA THR A 59 21.50 -6.80 -1.73
C THR A 59 20.42 -7.57 -1.00
N SER A 60 20.68 -8.85 -0.73
CA SER A 60 19.83 -9.72 0.09
C SER A 60 19.48 -9.09 1.43
N GLU A 61 20.45 -8.44 2.07
CA GLU A 61 20.28 -7.82 3.39
C GLU A 61 19.30 -6.66 3.30
N THR A 62 19.42 -5.81 2.26
CA THR A 62 18.48 -4.70 2.05
C THR A 62 17.06 -5.20 1.76
N ILE A 63 16.92 -6.30 1.03
CA ILE A 63 15.61 -6.91 0.75
C ILE A 63 14.98 -7.42 2.05
N ILE A 64 15.72 -8.21 2.83
CA ILE A 64 15.25 -8.78 4.10
C ILE A 64 14.89 -7.66 5.09
N GLU A 65 15.71 -6.60 5.17
CA GLU A 65 15.42 -5.44 6.01
C GLU A 65 14.08 -4.78 5.63
N LYS A 66 13.81 -4.57 4.33
CA LYS A 66 12.55 -3.94 3.89
C LYS A 66 11.35 -4.86 4.06
N ILE A 67 11.49 -6.17 3.87
CA ILE A 67 10.43 -7.14 4.19
C ILE A 67 10.08 -7.07 5.68
N ASN A 68 11.09 -7.14 6.55
CA ASN A 68 10.89 -7.04 8.00
C ASN A 68 10.27 -5.69 8.41
N TYR A 69 10.68 -4.59 7.76
CA TYR A 69 10.06 -3.29 7.97
C TYR A 69 8.55 -3.32 7.64
N CYS A 70 8.18 -3.84 6.47
CA CYS A 70 6.77 -3.93 6.05
C CYS A 70 5.93 -4.78 7.01
N HIS A 71 6.46 -5.91 7.48
CA HIS A 71 5.78 -6.81 8.41
C HIS A 71 5.62 -6.21 9.81
N ASN A 72 6.60 -5.43 10.29
CA ASN A 72 6.55 -4.81 11.61
C ASN A 72 5.86 -3.43 11.64
N ASN A 73 5.63 -2.80 10.47
CA ASN A 73 5.03 -1.47 10.42
C ASN A 73 3.64 -1.40 11.09
N PRO A 74 2.71 -2.36 10.92
CA PRO A 74 1.43 -2.35 11.62
C PRO A 74 1.57 -2.32 13.15
N VAL A 75 2.55 -3.06 13.70
CA VAL A 75 2.86 -3.07 15.15
C VAL A 75 3.44 -1.72 15.57
N LYS A 76 4.42 -1.20 14.83
CA LYS A 76 5.05 0.10 15.11
C LYS A 76 4.04 1.26 15.07
N GLN A 77 3.00 1.16 14.23
CA GLN A 77 1.91 2.14 14.15
C GLN A 77 0.79 1.88 15.18
N GLY A 78 0.90 0.84 16.02
CA GLY A 78 -0.09 0.52 17.05
C GLY A 78 -1.41 -0.02 16.49
N LEU A 79 -1.42 -0.57 15.28
CA LEU A 79 -2.63 -1.13 14.65
C LEU A 79 -2.95 -2.55 15.14
N VAL A 80 -1.91 -3.28 15.56
CA VAL A 80 -1.96 -4.64 16.11
C VAL A 80 -0.83 -4.82 17.12
N GLU A 81 -0.92 -5.83 17.98
CA GLU A 81 0.11 -6.12 18.99
C GLU A 81 1.28 -6.92 18.37
N ASP A 82 1.00 -7.79 17.40
CA ASP A 82 1.99 -8.65 16.75
C ASP A 82 1.83 -8.71 15.22
N PRO A 83 2.93 -8.93 14.44
CA PRO A 83 2.87 -9.01 12.98
C PRO A 83 1.82 -9.99 12.39
N PRO A 84 1.66 -11.23 12.89
CA PRO A 84 0.69 -12.17 12.31
C PRO A 84 -0.77 -11.73 12.50
N GLN A 85 -1.07 -10.81 13.42
CA GLN A 85 -2.43 -10.28 13.59
C GLN A 85 -2.85 -9.39 12.41
N TRP A 86 -1.89 -8.79 11.68
CA TRP A 86 -2.18 -7.98 10.51
C TRP A 86 -2.44 -8.84 9.26
N HIS A 87 -3.72 -9.10 8.98
CA HIS A 87 -4.16 -9.95 7.87
C HIS A 87 -3.67 -9.49 6.50
N TRP A 88 -3.55 -8.18 6.29
CA TRP A 88 -3.18 -7.58 5.00
C TRP A 88 -1.67 -7.47 4.80
N SER A 89 -0.92 -8.51 5.18
CA SER A 89 0.52 -8.62 4.93
C SER A 89 0.90 -10.02 4.46
N SER A 90 2.05 -10.13 3.80
CA SER A 90 2.66 -11.40 3.42
C SER A 90 3.39 -12.10 4.57
N TYR A 91 3.37 -11.56 5.80
CA TYR A 91 4.10 -12.13 6.94
C TYR A 91 3.75 -13.61 7.14
N ARG A 92 2.47 -13.94 7.08
CA ARG A 92 1.96 -15.30 7.27
C ARG A 92 2.51 -16.27 6.22
N TRP A 93 2.63 -15.83 4.96
CA TRP A 93 3.21 -16.62 3.88
C TRP A 93 4.69 -16.92 4.15
N TYR A 94 5.47 -15.92 4.54
CA TYR A 94 6.89 -16.09 4.88
C TYR A 94 7.13 -16.99 6.09
N ASN A 95 6.13 -17.15 6.96
CA ASN A 95 6.19 -18.01 8.15
C ASN A 95 5.50 -19.37 7.93
N GLY A 96 5.23 -19.76 6.68
CA GLY A 96 4.72 -21.09 6.34
C GLY A 96 3.29 -21.37 6.79
N MET A 97 2.48 -20.32 6.98
CA MET A 97 1.06 -20.48 7.29
C MET A 97 0.27 -20.81 6.03
N ASP A 98 -0.78 -21.63 6.17
CA ASP A 98 -1.71 -21.95 5.09
C ASP A 98 -2.82 -20.88 4.94
N ASN A 99 -3.45 -20.84 3.75
CA ASN A 99 -4.60 -19.98 3.43
C ASN A 99 -4.40 -18.49 3.80
N VAL A 100 -3.36 -17.90 3.23
CA VAL A 100 -2.94 -16.53 3.53
C VAL A 100 -3.59 -15.52 2.57
N ALA A 101 -3.78 -14.28 3.04
CA ALA A 101 -4.40 -13.22 2.23
C ALA A 101 -3.53 -12.75 1.06
N ILE A 102 -2.21 -12.84 1.23
CA ILE A 102 -1.22 -12.39 0.25
C ILE A 102 -0.19 -13.50 0.12
N GLU A 103 -0.24 -14.20 -1.00
CA GLU A 103 0.78 -15.15 -1.41
C GLU A 103 1.90 -14.41 -2.14
N MET A 104 3.14 -14.88 -1.95
CA MET A 104 4.30 -14.32 -2.64
C MET A 104 4.79 -15.31 -3.69
N ASP A 105 5.26 -14.77 -4.81
CA ASP A 105 5.99 -15.57 -5.78
C ASP A 105 7.28 -16.11 -5.14
N ARG A 106 7.59 -17.37 -5.40
CA ARG A 106 8.88 -17.93 -4.98
C ARG A 106 9.97 -17.32 -5.85
N LEU A 107 10.86 -16.57 -5.20
CA LEU A 107 12.06 -16.08 -5.85
C LEU A 107 13.11 -17.19 -5.82
N GLU A 108 13.50 -17.66 -6.99
CA GLU A 108 14.76 -18.39 -7.13
C GLU A 108 15.87 -17.34 -7.04
N LEU A 109 16.53 -17.27 -5.89
CA LEU A 109 17.67 -16.39 -5.63
C LEU A 109 18.99 -17.07 -6.00
#